data_AF-A0A8J8KZ06-F1
#
_entry.id   AF-A0A8J8KZ06-F1
#
_cell.length_a   1.000
_cell.length_b   1.000
_cell.length_c   1.000
_cell.angle_alpha   90.00
_cell.angle_beta   90.00
_cell.angle_gamma   90.00
#
_symmetry.space_group_name_H-M   'P 1'
#
loop_
_entity.id
_entity.type
_entity.pdbx_description
1 polymer ?
#
loop_
_entity_poly.entity_id
_entity_poly.type
_entity_poly.pdbx_seq_one_letter_code
_entity_poly.pdbx_strand_id
1 'polypeptide(L)'
;MIQSFPLSLAFLQTKPDDAALAGLMAFGCVFWILLLLGAMAFPIFCFWRIFTKAGYNGAMAFLWLVPFFGPIVVVCILAFGTWPAGQRY
;
A
#
# COMPACT_ATOMS: atom_id res chain seq x y z
N MET A 1 -37.21 -20.31 36.25
CA MET A 1 -35.86 -20.92 36.26
C MET A 1 -35.17 -20.53 34.96
N ILE A 2 -34.45 -19.40 34.97
CA ILE A 2 -33.75 -18.87 33.80
C ILE A 2 -32.41 -19.59 33.73
N GLN A 3 -32.26 -20.51 32.77
CA GLN A 3 -31.03 -21.26 32.55
C GLN A 3 -29.97 -20.28 32.05
N SER A 4 -29.03 -19.91 32.91
CA SER A 4 -27.83 -19.18 32.53
C SER A 4 -26.98 -20.08 31.64
N PHE A 5 -27.15 -19.96 30.33
CA PHE A 5 -26.26 -20.60 29.37
C PHE A 5 -24.82 -20.15 29.66
N PRO A 6 -23.87 -21.08 29.89
CA PRO A 6 -22.50 -20.69 30.15
C PRO A 6 -21.90 -20.13 28.85
N LEU A 7 -21.24 -18.98 28.96
CA LEU A 7 -20.57 -18.30 27.84
C LEU A 7 -19.66 -19.24 27.03
N SER A 8 -19.12 -20.28 27.68
CA SER A 8 -18.29 -21.33 27.10
C SER A 8 -18.98 -22.18 26.02
N LEU A 9 -20.29 -22.39 26.11
CA LEU A 9 -21.03 -23.19 25.11
C LEU A 9 -21.31 -22.38 23.84
N ALA A 10 -21.44 -21.05 23.97
CA ALA A 10 -21.57 -20.15 22.83
C ALA A 10 -20.29 -20.13 21.96
N PHE A 11 -19.10 -20.21 22.58
CA PHE A 11 -17.82 -20.33 21.86
C PHE A 11 -17.66 -21.67 21.13
N LEU A 12 -18.32 -22.74 21.58
CA LEU A 12 -18.30 -24.07 20.95
C LEU A 12 -19.40 -24.26 19.89
N GLN A 13 -20.38 -23.37 19.82
CA GLN A 13 -21.49 -23.44 18.86
C GLN A 13 -21.17 -22.83 17.48
N THR A 14 -19.99 -22.26 17.26
CA THR A 14 -19.60 -21.80 15.91
C THR A 14 -19.65 -22.99 14.97
N LYS A 15 -20.51 -22.94 13.95
CA LYS A 15 -20.59 -24.02 12.96
C LYS A 15 -19.20 -24.11 12.31
N PRO A 16 -18.64 -25.31 12.07
CA PRO A 16 -17.31 -25.44 11.48
C PRO A 16 -17.16 -24.66 10.16
N ASP A 17 -18.27 -24.47 9.44
CA ASP A 17 -18.38 -23.67 8.22
C ASP A 17 -18.14 -22.16 8.46
N ASP A 18 -18.52 -21.64 9.62
CA ASP A 18 -18.35 -20.22 10.00
C ASP A 18 -16.89 -19.92 10.37
N ALA A 19 -16.21 -20.87 11.00
CA ALA A 19 -14.79 -20.75 11.36
C ALA A 19 -13.90 -20.77 10.11
N ALA A 20 -14.20 -21.62 9.13
CA ALA A 20 -13.51 -21.66 7.84
C ALA A 20 -13.73 -20.35 7.05
N LEU A 21 -14.96 -19.83 7.05
CA LEU A 21 -15.29 -18.56 6.39
C LEU A 21 -14.58 -17.37 7.06
N ALA A 22 -14.54 -17.32 8.40
CA ALA A 22 -13.82 -16.29 9.14
C ALA A 22 -12.31 -16.34 8.86
N GLY A 23 -11.72 -17.53 8.77
CA GLY A 23 -10.30 -17.71 8.41
C GLY A 23 -9.96 -17.21 7.00
N LEU A 24 -10.81 -17.53 6.02
CA LEU A 24 -10.66 -17.03 4.64
C LEU A 24 -10.78 -15.51 4.56
N MET A 25 -11.74 -14.92 5.29
CA MET A 25 -11.90 -13.47 5.33
C MET A 25 -10.71 -12.78 5.99
N ALA A 26 -10.22 -13.29 7.12
CA ALA A 26 -9.05 -12.74 7.80
C ALA A 26 -7.81 -12.78 6.90
N PHE A 27 -7.56 -13.91 6.23
CA PHE A 27 -6.44 -14.04 5.30
C PHE A 27 -6.57 -13.09 4.10
N GLY A 28 -7.78 -12.99 3.53
CA GLY A 28 -8.09 -12.07 2.44
C GLY A 28 -7.85 -10.61 2.81
N CYS A 29 -8.28 -10.18 4.00
CA CYS A 29 -8.05 -8.83 4.49
C CYS A 29 -6.56 -8.52 4.66
N VAL A 30 -5.80 -9.42 5.29
CA VAL A 30 -4.35 -9.22 5.49
C VAL A 30 -3.61 -9.17 4.17
N PHE A 31 -3.94 -10.07 3.23
CA PHE A 31 -3.35 -10.08 1.90
C PHE A 31 -3.63 -8.77 1.15
N TRP A 32 -4.89 -8.30 1.18
CA TRP A 32 -5.26 -7.03 0.56
C TRP A 32 -4.55 -5.84 1.16
N ILE A 33 -4.42 -5.78 2.50
CA ILE A 33 -3.71 -4.70 3.18
C ILE A 33 -2.23 -4.69 2.76
N LEU A 34 -1.58 -5.85 2.73
CA LEU A 34 -0.18 -5.96 2.30
C LEU A 34 0.01 -5.56 0.84
N LEU A 35 -0.90 -5.97 -0.04
CA LEU A 35 -0.89 -5.60 -1.45
C LEU A 35 -1.05 -4.09 -1.63
N LEU A 36 -1.97 -3.48 -0.88
CA LEU A 36 -2.23 -2.03 -0.95
C LEU A 36 -1.02 -1.24 -0.42
N LEU A 37 -0.41 -1.69 0.67
CA LEU A 37 0.81 -1.10 1.22
C LEU A 37 1.99 -1.19 0.24
N GLY A 38 2.18 -2.38 -0.37
CA GLY A 38 3.19 -2.59 -1.41
C GLY A 38 2.96 -1.73 -2.64
N ALA A 39 1.71 -1.64 -3.11
CA ALA A 39 1.32 -0.84 -4.25
C ALA A 39 1.52 0.67 -4.03
N MET A 40 1.42 1.16 -2.79
CA MET A 40 1.73 2.57 -2.48
C MET A 40 3.24 2.81 -2.30
N ALA A 41 3.98 1.88 -1.70
CA ALA A 41 5.41 2.03 -1.46
C ALA A 41 6.26 1.87 -2.74
N PHE A 42 5.85 0.97 -3.64
CA PHE A 42 6.56 0.68 -4.89
C PHE A 42 6.79 1.91 -5.79
N PRO A 43 5.77 2.72 -6.14
CA PRO A 43 5.96 3.90 -6.97
C PRO A 43 6.87 4.93 -6.29
N ILE A 44 6.70 5.18 -4.99
CA ILE A 44 7.56 6.10 -4.22
C ILE A 44 9.03 5.67 -4.34
N PHE A 45 9.32 4.38 -4.15
CA PHE A 45 10.67 3.83 -4.28
C PHE A 45 11.23 3.99 -5.70
N CYS A 46 10.42 3.68 -6.73
CA CYS A 46 10.81 3.86 -8.13
C CYS A 46 11.15 5.33 -8.44
N PHE A 47 10.29 6.27 -8.05
CA PHE A 47 10.51 7.70 -8.29
C PHE A 47 11.69 8.25 -7.52
N TRP A 48 11.93 7.79 -6.29
CA TRP A 48 13.13 8.16 -5.54
C TRP A 48 14.39 7.75 -6.30
N ARG A 49 14.45 6.52 -6.83
CA ARG A 49 15.60 6.07 -7.64
C ARG A 49 15.78 6.88 -8.92
N ILE A 50 14.70 7.31 -9.57
CA ILE A 50 14.77 8.17 -10.75
C ILE A 50 15.30 9.57 -10.36
N PHE A 51 14.79 10.20 -9.30
CA PHE A 51 15.25 11.52 -8.85
C PHE A 51 16.73 11.52 -8.46
N THR A 52 17.21 10.49 -7.77
CA THR A 52 18.64 10.37 -7.45
C THR A 52 19.52 10.27 -8.70
N LYS A 53 19.02 9.66 -9.79
CA LYS A 53 19.74 9.58 -11.08
C LYS A 53 19.67 10.88 -11.89
N ALA A 54 18.58 11.63 -11.74
CA ALA A 54 18.40 12.93 -12.39
C ALA A 54 19.16 14.07 -11.68
N GLY A 55 19.79 13.81 -10.53
CA GLY A 55 20.53 14.82 -9.75
C GLY A 55 19.64 15.68 -8.85
N TYR A 56 18.36 15.34 -8.73
CA TYR A 56 17.42 16.00 -7.83
C TYR A 56 17.44 15.38 -6.43
N ASN A 57 16.99 16.13 -5.43
CA ASN A 57 16.82 15.62 -4.08
C ASN A 57 15.75 14.52 -4.07
N GLY A 58 16.12 13.30 -3.67
CA GLY A 58 15.24 12.14 -3.61
C GLY A 58 13.99 12.34 -2.73
N ALA A 59 14.02 13.32 -1.82
CA ALA A 59 12.85 13.74 -1.04
C ALA A 59 11.68 14.25 -1.91
N MET A 60 11.92 14.64 -3.17
CA MET A 60 10.84 14.99 -4.11
C MET A 60 9.91 13.81 -4.42
N ALA A 61 10.35 12.56 -4.18
CA ALA A 61 9.46 11.40 -4.27
C ALA A 61 8.34 11.42 -3.21
N PHE A 62 8.47 12.18 -2.11
CA PHE A 62 7.36 12.37 -1.17
C PHE A 62 6.20 13.19 -1.74
N LEU A 63 6.39 13.91 -2.85
CA LEU A 63 5.27 14.55 -3.54
C LEU A 63 4.22 13.52 -3.97
N TRP A 64 4.63 12.27 -4.23
CA TRP A 64 3.73 11.16 -4.52
C TRP A 64 2.78 10.79 -3.38
N LEU A 65 3.02 11.28 -2.16
CA LEU A 65 2.15 11.09 -1.00
C LEU A 65 0.85 11.90 -1.12
N VAL A 66 0.84 12.97 -1.93
CA VAL A 66 -0.36 13.75 -2.24
C VAL A 66 -1.09 13.10 -3.41
N PRO A 67 -2.28 12.51 -3.20
CA PRO A 67 -3.03 11.88 -4.28
C PRO A 67 -3.42 12.92 -5.35
N PHE A 68 -3.53 12.48 -6.61
CA PHE A 68 -3.79 13.29 -7.80
C PHE A 68 -2.69 14.27 -8.19
N PHE A 69 -2.42 15.29 -7.37
CA PHE A 69 -1.53 16.39 -7.76
C PHE A 69 -0.06 16.01 -7.68
N GLY A 70 0.31 15.19 -6.69
CA GLY A 70 1.66 14.70 -6.49
C GLY A 70 2.28 14.02 -7.72
N PRO A 71 1.63 12.97 -8.25
CA PRO A 71 2.10 12.26 -9.45
C PRO A 71 2.23 13.18 -10.67
N ILE A 72 1.28 14.09 -10.87
CA ILE A 72 1.31 15.04 -12.01
C ILE A 72 2.54 15.93 -11.91
N VAL A 73 2.78 16.54 -10.74
CA VAL A 73 3.94 17.40 -10.51
C VAL A 73 5.25 16.64 -10.70
N VAL A 74 5.35 15.42 -10.17
CA VAL A 74 6.54 14.56 -10.33
C VAL A 74 6.83 14.25 -11.80
N VAL A 75 5.79 13.92 -12.58
CA VAL A 75 5.94 13.66 -14.02
C VAL A 75 6.31 14.94 -14.78
N CYS A 76 5.76 16.10 -14.42
CA CYS A 76 6.16 17.38 -15.02
C CYS A 76 7.63 17.71 -14.74
N ILE A 77 8.10 17.53 -13.50
CA ILE A 77 9.51 17.75 -13.14
C ILE A 77 10.42 16.81 -13.91
N LEU A 78 10.04 15.54 -14.08
CA LEU A 78 10.84 14.58 -14.84
C LEU A 78 10.77 14.82 -16.35
N ALA A 79 9.64 15.26 -16.90
CA ALA A 79 9.47 15.50 -18.33
C ALA A 79 10.20 16.76 -18.81
N PHE A 80 10.19 17.83 -18.01
CA PHE A 80 10.82 19.11 -18.36
C PHE A 80 12.13 19.38 -17.63
N GLY A 81 12.53 18.50 -16.70
CA GLY A 81 13.80 18.59 -15.99
C GLY A 81 14.99 18.31 -16.91
N THR A 82 16.16 18.81 -16.55
CA THR A 82 17.41 18.54 -17.27
C THR A 82 17.99 17.21 -16.84
N TRP A 83 18.13 16.26 -17.77
CA TRP A 83 18.68 14.94 -17.48
C TRP A 83 20.18 14.91 -17.77
N PRO A 84 21.04 14.50 -16.81
CA PRO A 84 22.48 14.41 -17.03
C PRO A 84 22.86 13.40 -18.14
N ALA A 85 21.97 12.44 -18.45
CA ALA A 85 22.17 11.50 -19.55
C ALA A 85 21.97 12.11 -20.96
N GLY A 86 21.24 13.23 -21.07
CA GLY A 86 20.93 13.89 -22.34
C GLY A 86 21.97 14.91 -22.81
N GLN A 87 22.89 15.33 -21.94
CA GLN A 87 23.89 16.36 -22.24
C GLN A 87 25.15 15.84 -22.96
N ARG A 88 25.14 14.59 -23.43
CA ARG A 88 26.30 13.93 -24.06
C ARG A 88 26.32 14.00 -25.59
N TYR A 89 25.46 14.79 -26.22
CA TYR A 89 25.44 15.00 -27.67
C TYR A 89 25.39 16.48 -28.00
#